data_AF-E6PF38-F1
#
_entry.id   AF-E6PF38-F1
#
_cell.length_a   1.000
_cell.length_b   1.000
_cell.length_c   1.000
_cell.angle_alpha   90.00
_cell.angle_beta   90.00
_cell.angle_gamma   90.00
#
_symmetry.space_group_name_H-M   'P 1'
#
loop_
_entity.id
_entity.type
_entity.pdbx_description
1 polymer ?
#
loop_
_entity_poly.entity_id
_entity_poly.type
_entity_poly.pdbx_seq_one_letter_code
_entity_poly.pdbx_strand_id
1 'polypeptide(L)'
;MTRPIGRNVLATRVRTQADSAGIADQRMRLWVGAAALLQVMATAVLDGALPAFYVKGGFALELRFRRHARASQDIDLVIPIDMASIVAAFRTALAGRSWDNFTFRVKDAVHEREHVMQVSVQSEYLGGPWCSLIIELGGGEIEDREMVEAFPLQPFGLRDPDRVPCLNRFAQIAQKLHAASDPSPQNMRYRDLVDIFLLDSMLERDDAKLRANIEETFTRRAQHPWPSPITMKPGWREPLTRMLSDMGLELTVDQLHENIVGLIARILGIEMATNFEYVFMVLEGNPQVPNVTSFAVKNDDRYKNFVRMTSQEGYRLAYLLRYPSTTVTTAMLAVLERPKPEPT
;
A
#
# COMPACT_ATOMS: atom_id res chain seq x y z
N MET A 1 -29.14 -12.07 -15.13
CA MET A 1 -28.75 -13.49 -14.99
C MET A 1 -29.42 -14.06 -13.73
N THR A 2 -29.86 -15.32 -13.70
CA THR A 2 -30.53 -15.91 -12.50
C THR A 2 -29.51 -16.36 -11.44
N ARG A 3 -29.91 -16.42 -10.16
CA ARG A 3 -29.03 -16.86 -9.07
C ARG A 3 -28.52 -18.30 -9.27
N PRO A 4 -27.22 -18.59 -9.09
CA PRO A 4 -26.70 -19.94 -9.21
C PRO A 4 -27.35 -20.88 -8.19
N ILE A 5 -28.03 -21.92 -8.67
CA ILE A 5 -28.69 -22.92 -7.83
C ILE A 5 -27.72 -23.91 -7.15
N GLY A 6 -26.42 -23.79 -7.44
CA GLY A 6 -25.39 -24.66 -6.87
C GLY A 6 -23.99 -24.10 -7.11
N ARG A 7 -23.04 -24.55 -6.28
CA ARG A 7 -21.63 -24.16 -6.34
C ARG A 7 -21.01 -24.38 -7.72
N ASN A 8 -21.32 -25.50 -8.38
CA ASN A 8 -20.73 -25.81 -9.70
C ASN A 8 -21.19 -24.83 -10.79
N VAL A 9 -22.44 -24.35 -10.70
CA VAL A 9 -22.97 -23.33 -11.62
C VAL A 9 -22.24 -22.01 -11.41
N LEU A 10 -22.08 -21.57 -10.16
CA LEU A 10 -21.32 -20.37 -9.84
C LEU A 10 -19.84 -20.51 -10.27
N ALA A 11 -19.23 -21.65 -9.99
CA ALA A 11 -17.84 -21.96 -10.34
C ALA A 11 -17.61 -21.92 -11.87
N THR A 12 -18.58 -22.39 -12.65
CA THR A 12 -18.51 -22.35 -14.12
C THR A 12 -18.59 -20.91 -14.62
N ARG A 13 -19.54 -20.11 -14.09
CA ARG A 13 -19.68 -18.70 -14.47
C ARG A 13 -18.44 -17.88 -14.12
N VAL A 14 -17.89 -18.09 -12.93
CA VAL A 14 -16.64 -17.45 -12.50
C VAL A 14 -15.49 -17.82 -13.42
N ARG A 15 -15.33 -19.10 -13.77
CA ARG A 15 -14.29 -19.53 -14.72
C ARG A 15 -14.45 -18.87 -16.08
N THR A 16 -15.65 -18.93 -16.67
CA THR A 16 -15.93 -18.30 -17.97
C THR A 16 -15.61 -16.81 -17.96
N GLN A 17 -16.00 -16.10 -16.90
CA GLN A 17 -15.70 -14.68 -16.78
C GLN A 17 -14.19 -14.42 -16.57
N ALA A 18 -13.52 -15.25 -15.77
CA ALA A 18 -12.08 -15.15 -15.52
C ALA A 18 -11.29 -15.32 -16.82
N ASP A 19 -11.62 -16.34 -17.61
CA ASP A 19 -11.02 -16.59 -18.92
C ASP A 19 -11.25 -15.40 -19.86
N SER A 20 -12.48 -14.88 -19.94
CA SER A 20 -12.81 -13.73 -20.79
C SER A 20 -12.08 -12.43 -20.38
N ALA A 21 -11.76 -12.27 -19.10
CA ALA A 21 -11.12 -11.08 -18.55
C ALA A 21 -9.58 -11.19 -18.52
N GLY A 22 -9.01 -12.35 -18.85
CA GLY A 22 -7.59 -12.64 -18.69
C GLY A 22 -7.14 -12.68 -17.23
N ILE A 23 -8.03 -13.09 -16.32
CA ILE A 23 -7.78 -13.15 -14.87
C ILE A 23 -7.71 -14.61 -14.46
N ALA A 24 -6.75 -14.97 -13.59
CA ALA A 24 -6.70 -16.32 -13.04
C ALA A 24 -8.00 -16.69 -12.31
N ASP A 25 -8.57 -17.87 -12.60
CA ASP A 25 -9.82 -18.37 -11.98
C ASP A 25 -9.76 -18.29 -10.44
N GLN A 26 -8.63 -18.65 -9.84
CA GLN A 26 -8.44 -18.55 -8.39
C GLN A 26 -8.56 -17.10 -7.87
N ARG A 27 -7.99 -16.12 -8.57
CA ARG A 27 -8.06 -14.70 -8.19
C ARG A 27 -9.50 -14.19 -8.25
N MET A 28 -10.24 -14.55 -9.30
CA MET A 28 -11.65 -14.16 -9.41
C MET A 28 -12.52 -14.86 -8.35
N ARG A 29 -12.26 -16.14 -8.03
CA ARG A 29 -12.94 -16.83 -6.91
C ARG A 29 -12.72 -16.12 -5.58
N LEU A 30 -11.48 -15.68 -5.31
CA LEU A 30 -11.14 -14.92 -4.12
C LEU A 30 -11.89 -13.59 -4.09
N TRP A 31 -11.98 -12.85 -5.21
CA TRP A 31 -12.77 -11.62 -5.29
C TRP A 31 -14.25 -11.83 -4.96
N VAL A 32 -14.87 -12.90 -5.51
CA VAL A 32 -16.27 -13.24 -5.21
C VAL A 32 -16.46 -13.53 -3.71
N GLY A 33 -15.61 -14.38 -3.13
CA GLY A 33 -15.70 -14.75 -1.72
C GLY A 33 -15.43 -13.57 -0.78
N ALA A 34 -14.43 -12.74 -1.11
CA ALA A 34 -14.06 -11.56 -0.35
C ALA A 34 -15.13 -10.47 -0.40
N ALA A 35 -15.72 -10.20 -1.58
CA ALA A 35 -16.83 -9.27 -1.71
C ALA A 35 -18.00 -9.68 -0.82
N ALA A 36 -18.40 -10.95 -0.85
CA ALA A 36 -19.44 -11.48 0.02
C ALA A 36 -19.09 -11.37 1.53
N LEU A 37 -17.83 -11.66 1.91
CA LEU A 37 -17.36 -11.53 3.29
C LEU A 37 -17.50 -10.09 3.80
N LEU A 38 -17.09 -9.12 2.98
CA LEU A 38 -17.13 -7.70 3.33
C LEU A 38 -18.56 -7.18 3.50
N GLN A 39 -19.54 -7.76 2.78
CA GLN A 39 -20.95 -7.44 3.00
C GLN A 39 -21.50 -8.05 4.29
N VAL A 40 -21.06 -9.25 4.67
CA VAL A 40 -21.38 -9.83 5.99
C VAL A 40 -20.81 -8.95 7.10
N MET A 41 -19.57 -8.47 6.95
CA MET A 41 -18.95 -7.52 7.87
C MET A 41 -19.72 -6.19 7.95
N ALA A 42 -20.16 -5.64 6.81
CA ALA A 42 -21.00 -4.43 6.78
C ALA A 42 -22.33 -4.64 7.50
N THR A 43 -22.96 -5.80 7.32
CA THR A 43 -24.18 -6.17 8.04
C THR A 43 -23.94 -6.25 9.56
N ALA A 44 -22.82 -6.85 9.99
CA ALA A 44 -22.43 -6.90 11.40
C ALA A 44 -22.17 -5.51 12.01
N VAL A 45 -21.77 -4.53 11.21
CA VAL A 45 -21.69 -3.13 11.67
C VAL A 45 -23.08 -2.53 11.83
N LEU A 46 -23.96 -2.73 10.85
CA LEU A 46 -25.32 -2.19 10.87
C LEU A 46 -26.17 -2.74 12.03
N ASP A 47 -25.98 -4.00 12.41
CA ASP A 47 -26.70 -4.62 13.53
C ASP A 47 -25.99 -4.48 14.90
N GLY A 48 -24.85 -3.79 14.94
CA GLY A 48 -24.11 -3.48 16.16
C GLY A 48 -23.20 -4.58 16.70
N ALA A 49 -23.05 -5.71 16.01
CA ALA A 49 -22.10 -6.75 16.40
C ALA A 49 -20.63 -6.35 16.17
N LEU A 50 -20.37 -5.39 15.30
CA LEU A 50 -19.08 -4.72 15.15
C LEU A 50 -19.24 -3.21 15.23
N PRO A 51 -18.28 -2.48 15.84
CA PRO A 51 -18.32 -1.02 15.87
C PRO A 51 -18.08 -0.40 14.48
N ALA A 52 -17.08 -0.93 13.75
CA ALA A 52 -16.73 -0.55 12.39
C ALA A 52 -15.70 -1.56 11.84
N PHE A 53 -15.42 -1.49 10.55
CA PHE A 53 -14.21 -2.05 9.97
C PHE A 53 -13.77 -1.22 8.77
N TYR A 54 -12.56 -1.44 8.28
CA TYR A 54 -12.12 -0.97 6.97
C TYR A 54 -10.97 -1.82 6.41
N VAL A 55 -10.85 -1.83 5.09
CA VAL A 55 -9.85 -2.60 4.35
C VAL A 55 -8.57 -1.78 4.13
N LYS A 56 -7.41 -2.40 4.30
CA LYS A 56 -6.08 -1.84 4.03
C LYS A 56 -5.34 -2.66 2.94
N GLY A 57 -4.10 -2.26 2.70
CA GLY A 57 -3.10 -3.09 2.01
C GLY A 57 -3.40 -3.40 0.55
N GLY A 58 -3.02 -4.60 0.10
CA GLY A 58 -3.06 -4.98 -1.32
C GLY A 58 -4.47 -5.17 -1.85
N PHE A 59 -5.37 -5.75 -1.05
CA PHE A 59 -6.74 -6.01 -1.48
C PHE A 59 -7.54 -4.70 -1.69
N ALA A 60 -7.27 -3.68 -0.87
CA ALA A 60 -7.78 -2.33 -1.07
C ALA A 60 -7.38 -1.74 -2.45
N LEU A 61 -6.20 -2.09 -2.98
CA LEU A 61 -5.78 -1.67 -4.34
C LEU A 61 -6.51 -2.46 -5.42
N GLU A 62 -6.74 -3.76 -5.21
CA GLU A 62 -7.56 -4.55 -6.14
C GLU A 62 -9.01 -4.07 -6.20
N LEU A 63 -9.55 -3.55 -5.09
CA LEU A 63 -10.86 -2.91 -5.07
C LEU A 63 -10.88 -1.62 -5.91
N ARG A 64 -9.77 -0.87 -6.00
CA ARG A 64 -9.70 0.38 -6.77
C ARG A 64 -9.40 0.13 -8.24
N PHE A 65 -8.40 -0.69 -8.52
CA PHE A 65 -7.78 -0.81 -9.84
C PHE A 65 -8.09 -2.14 -10.54
N ARG A 66 -8.79 -3.05 -9.86
CA ARG A 66 -9.18 -4.37 -10.38
C ARG A 66 -7.94 -5.12 -10.90
N ARG A 67 -7.98 -5.57 -12.16
CA ARG A 67 -6.88 -6.30 -12.82
C ARG A 67 -5.58 -5.51 -12.93
N HIS A 68 -5.63 -4.18 -12.85
CA HIS A 68 -4.44 -3.32 -12.95
C HIS A 68 -3.66 -3.21 -11.64
N ALA A 69 -4.19 -3.74 -10.52
CA ALA A 69 -3.41 -3.96 -9.31
C ALA A 69 -2.73 -5.34 -9.35
N ARG A 70 -1.60 -5.47 -8.66
CA ARG A 70 -1.01 -6.78 -8.37
C ARG A 70 -1.99 -7.64 -7.58
N ALA A 71 -1.92 -8.96 -7.75
CA ALA A 71 -2.69 -9.87 -6.92
C ALA A 71 -2.25 -9.77 -5.44
N SER A 72 -3.22 -9.69 -4.53
CA SER A 72 -3.07 -9.81 -3.09
C SER A 72 -3.53 -11.18 -2.64
N GLN A 73 -2.77 -11.81 -1.75
CA GLN A 73 -3.14 -13.10 -1.16
C GLN A 73 -3.95 -12.91 0.14
N ASP A 74 -3.71 -11.78 0.81
CA ASP A 74 -4.27 -11.45 2.11
C ASP A 74 -5.24 -10.27 2.00
N ILE A 75 -6.23 -10.26 2.89
CA ILE A 75 -7.16 -9.15 3.11
C ILE A 75 -6.83 -8.54 4.47
N ASP A 76 -6.19 -7.37 4.44
CA ASP A 76 -5.90 -6.59 5.63
C ASP A 76 -7.17 -5.87 6.10
N LEU A 77 -7.70 -6.25 7.26
CA LEU A 77 -8.82 -5.60 7.89
C LEU A 77 -8.38 -4.89 9.16
N VAL A 78 -8.90 -3.70 9.38
CA VAL A 78 -8.80 -3.05 10.68
C VAL A 78 -10.17 -2.92 11.31
N ILE A 79 -10.24 -3.35 12.57
CA ILE A 79 -11.43 -3.31 13.41
C ILE A 79 -11.03 -2.54 14.68
N PRO A 80 -11.76 -1.49 15.08
CA PRO A 80 -11.39 -0.66 16.23
C PRO A 80 -11.78 -1.35 17.54
N ILE A 81 -11.14 -2.48 17.78
CA ILE A 81 -11.27 -3.35 18.95
C ILE A 81 -9.84 -3.69 19.39
N ASP A 82 -9.68 -3.97 20.68
CA ASP A 82 -8.40 -4.39 21.23
C ASP A 82 -7.93 -5.72 20.60
N MET A 83 -6.61 -5.89 20.51
CA MET A 83 -6.02 -7.06 19.86
C MET A 83 -6.34 -8.39 20.56
N ALA A 84 -6.59 -8.40 21.86
CA ALA A 84 -6.92 -9.63 22.59
C ALA A 84 -8.35 -10.12 22.28
N SER A 85 -9.28 -9.20 22.00
CA SER A 85 -10.68 -9.54 21.69
C SER A 85 -10.99 -9.61 20.19
N ILE A 86 -10.09 -9.13 19.33
CA ILE A 86 -10.37 -8.91 17.89
C ILE A 86 -10.81 -10.18 17.16
N VAL A 87 -10.20 -11.34 17.45
CA VAL A 87 -10.55 -12.61 16.80
C VAL A 87 -11.93 -13.10 17.25
N ALA A 88 -12.26 -12.93 18.54
CA ALA A 88 -13.57 -13.30 19.08
C ALA A 88 -14.68 -12.40 18.51
N ALA A 89 -14.43 -11.09 18.42
CA ALA A 89 -15.33 -10.15 17.78
C ALA A 89 -15.53 -10.48 16.29
N PHE A 90 -14.45 -10.79 15.57
CA PHE A 90 -14.51 -11.19 14.16
C PHE A 90 -15.33 -12.49 13.98
N ARG A 91 -15.13 -13.51 14.82
CA ARG A 91 -15.97 -14.73 14.81
C ARG A 91 -17.45 -14.42 15.05
N THR A 92 -17.74 -13.55 16.01
CA THR A 92 -19.10 -13.11 16.34
C THR A 92 -19.75 -12.34 15.19
N ALA A 93 -18.97 -11.53 14.47
CA ALA A 93 -19.43 -10.81 13.30
C ALA A 93 -19.86 -11.76 12.17
N LEU A 94 -19.20 -12.90 12.01
CA LEU A 94 -19.54 -13.89 10.98
C LEU A 94 -20.64 -14.87 11.42
N ALA A 95 -20.76 -15.13 12.72
CA ALA A 95 -21.66 -16.14 13.27
C ALA A 95 -23.13 -15.90 12.88
N GLY A 96 -23.76 -16.92 12.28
CA GLY A 96 -25.17 -16.89 11.89
C GLY A 96 -25.51 -15.95 10.74
N ARG A 97 -24.53 -15.23 10.18
CA ARG A 97 -24.74 -14.31 9.06
C ARG A 97 -24.42 -14.97 7.73
N SER A 98 -25.11 -14.52 6.70
CA SER A 98 -24.88 -14.93 5.32
C SER A 98 -25.11 -13.77 4.37
N TRP A 99 -24.54 -13.87 3.17
CA TRP A 99 -24.82 -12.92 2.10
C TRP A 99 -24.93 -13.67 0.78
N ASP A 100 -26.10 -13.64 0.14
CA ASP A 100 -26.34 -14.37 -1.13
C ASP A 100 -25.95 -15.84 -1.09
N ASN A 101 -26.35 -16.54 -0.02
CA ASN A 101 -26.02 -17.94 0.26
C ASN A 101 -24.53 -18.21 0.52
N PHE A 102 -23.71 -17.16 0.65
CA PHE A 102 -22.38 -17.29 1.21
C PHE A 102 -22.43 -17.30 2.73
N THR A 103 -21.74 -18.29 3.33
CA THR A 103 -21.47 -18.38 4.75
C THR A 103 -19.96 -18.44 4.99
N PHE A 104 -19.54 -18.06 6.18
CA PHE A 104 -18.13 -17.92 6.52
C PHE A 104 -17.83 -18.56 7.87
N ARG A 105 -16.76 -19.36 7.90
CA ARG A 105 -16.27 -20.01 9.11
C ARG A 105 -14.79 -19.74 9.30
N VAL A 106 -14.44 -19.13 10.42
CA VAL A 106 -13.03 -18.98 10.84
C VAL A 106 -12.49 -20.35 11.22
N LYS A 107 -11.35 -20.74 10.65
CA LYS A 107 -10.66 -21.97 11.04
C LYS A 107 -10.03 -21.81 12.43
N ASP A 108 -9.68 -22.93 13.06
CA ASP A 108 -9.19 -22.92 14.45
C ASP A 108 -7.81 -22.28 14.59
N ALA A 109 -6.95 -22.48 13.58
CA ALA A 109 -5.62 -21.89 13.54
C ALA A 109 -5.67 -20.37 13.46
N VAL A 110 -5.07 -19.73 14.45
CA VAL A 110 -4.84 -18.28 14.54
C VAL A 110 -3.34 -18.08 14.68
N HIS A 111 -2.77 -17.19 13.88
CA HIS A 111 -1.36 -16.86 13.92
C HIS A 111 -1.19 -15.41 14.35
N GLU A 112 -0.55 -15.19 15.49
CA GLU A 112 -0.12 -13.86 15.90
C GLU A 112 1.11 -13.46 15.07
N ARG A 113 1.05 -12.28 14.45
CA ARG A 113 2.17 -11.63 13.79
C ARG A 113 2.33 -10.22 14.36
N GLU A 114 3.42 -9.56 13.99
CA GLU A 114 3.69 -8.20 14.44
C GLU A 114 2.49 -7.27 14.16
N HIS A 115 1.82 -6.84 15.24
CA HIS A 115 0.65 -5.96 15.25
C HIS A 115 -0.63 -6.47 14.58
N VAL A 116 -0.73 -7.75 14.18
CA VAL A 116 -1.93 -8.33 13.55
C VAL A 116 -2.21 -9.77 14.01
N MET A 117 -3.49 -10.16 13.98
CA MET A 117 -3.93 -11.55 14.12
C MET A 117 -4.32 -12.09 12.75
N GLN A 118 -3.56 -13.04 12.23
CA GLN A 118 -3.85 -13.68 10.95
C GLN A 118 -4.76 -14.90 11.16
N VAL A 119 -5.88 -14.94 10.45
CA VAL A 119 -6.85 -16.04 10.48
C VAL A 119 -7.18 -16.52 9.07
N SER A 120 -7.51 -17.81 8.95
CA SER A 120 -8.01 -18.37 7.70
C SER A 120 -9.53 -18.54 7.78
N VAL A 121 -10.25 -17.97 6.82
CA VAL A 121 -11.72 -18.04 6.73
C VAL A 121 -12.11 -18.94 5.57
N GLN A 122 -12.82 -20.02 5.88
CA GLN A 122 -13.48 -20.84 4.87
C GLN A 122 -14.76 -20.14 4.43
N SER A 123 -14.83 -19.77 3.15
CA SER A 123 -16.04 -19.33 2.49
C SER A 123 -16.77 -20.55 1.92
N GLU A 124 -18.08 -20.59 2.09
CA GLU A 124 -18.97 -21.64 1.58
C GLU A 124 -20.10 -21.00 0.78
N TYR A 125 -20.53 -21.64 -0.30
CA TYR A 125 -21.69 -21.21 -1.10
C TYR A 125 -22.69 -22.36 -1.13
N LEU A 126 -23.92 -22.11 -0.63
CA LEU A 126 -24.96 -23.15 -0.45
C LEU A 126 -24.43 -24.37 0.34
N GLY A 127 -23.67 -24.11 1.41
CA GLY A 127 -23.09 -25.13 2.29
C GLY A 127 -21.89 -25.91 1.73
N GLY A 128 -21.48 -25.66 0.48
CA GLY A 128 -20.30 -26.27 -0.13
C GLY A 128 -19.08 -25.35 -0.11
N PRO A 129 -17.84 -25.86 0.04
CA PRO A 129 -16.65 -25.03 0.10
C PRO A 129 -16.43 -24.23 -1.21
N TRP A 130 -16.21 -22.92 -1.08
CA TRP A 130 -15.96 -22.01 -2.20
C TRP A 130 -14.47 -21.64 -2.34
N CYS A 131 -13.92 -20.98 -1.32
CA CYS A 131 -12.50 -20.62 -1.25
C CYS A 131 -12.05 -20.43 0.21
N SER A 132 -10.74 -20.36 0.43
CA SER A 132 -10.15 -19.99 1.71
C SER A 132 -9.59 -18.57 1.58
N LEU A 133 -9.97 -17.67 2.49
CA LEU A 133 -9.49 -16.30 2.55
C LEU A 133 -8.48 -16.18 3.71
N ILE A 134 -7.36 -15.51 3.49
CA ILE A 134 -6.43 -15.16 4.56
C ILE A 134 -6.74 -13.73 4.97
N ILE A 135 -7.06 -13.53 6.25
CA ILE A 135 -7.46 -12.26 6.81
C ILE A 135 -6.42 -11.86 7.85
N GLU A 136 -5.83 -10.67 7.70
CA GLU A 136 -4.99 -10.07 8.73
C GLU A 136 -5.81 -9.04 9.49
N LEU A 137 -6.05 -9.28 10.78
CA LEU A 137 -6.85 -8.44 11.64
C LEU A 137 -5.93 -7.51 12.44
N GLY A 138 -5.94 -6.22 12.10
CA GLY A 138 -5.32 -5.16 12.89
C GLY A 138 -6.32 -4.47 13.80
N GLY A 139 -5.90 -4.18 15.03
CA GLY A 139 -6.65 -3.34 15.97
C GLY A 139 -6.28 -1.86 15.83
N GLY A 140 -6.82 -1.05 16.74
CA GLY A 140 -6.42 0.36 16.89
C GLY A 140 -7.51 1.36 16.54
N GLU A 141 -7.10 2.61 16.30
CA GLU A 141 -8.03 3.71 16.08
C GLU A 141 -8.60 3.73 14.65
N ILE A 142 -9.75 4.39 14.51
CA ILE A 142 -10.36 4.63 13.20
C ILE A 142 -9.55 5.73 12.50
N GLU A 143 -8.86 5.35 11.43
CA GLU A 143 -8.22 6.31 10.51
C GLU A 143 -9.26 6.87 9.52
N ASP A 144 -8.92 7.95 8.78
CA ASP A 144 -9.78 8.48 7.71
C ASP A 144 -9.99 7.42 6.60
N ARG A 145 -11.25 7.27 6.16
CA ARG A 145 -11.73 6.18 5.31
C ARG A 145 -12.43 6.73 4.09
N GLU A 146 -12.27 6.02 2.97
CA GLU A 146 -13.07 6.25 1.77
C GLU A 146 -13.92 5.02 1.44
N MET A 147 -15.14 5.24 0.95
CA MET A 147 -15.98 4.16 0.45
C MET A 147 -15.51 3.79 -0.96
N VAL A 148 -15.18 2.54 -1.21
CA VAL A 148 -14.68 2.06 -2.51
C VAL A 148 -15.66 1.05 -3.10
N GLU A 149 -15.86 1.10 -4.41
CA GLU A 149 -16.71 0.14 -5.11
C GLU A 149 -16.21 -1.30 -4.91
N ALA A 150 -17.08 -2.16 -4.39
CA ALA A 150 -16.82 -3.59 -4.30
C ALA A 150 -16.77 -4.24 -5.70
N PHE A 151 -16.28 -5.47 -5.78
CA PHE A 151 -16.29 -6.20 -7.04
C PHE A 151 -17.74 -6.49 -7.46
N PRO A 152 -18.16 -6.13 -8.70
CA PRO A 152 -19.51 -6.41 -9.15
C PRO A 152 -19.72 -7.92 -9.27
N LEU A 153 -20.82 -8.42 -8.72
CA LEU A 153 -21.15 -9.84 -8.68
C LEU A 153 -22.40 -10.21 -9.51
N GLN A 154 -23.11 -9.20 -10.04
CA GLN A 154 -24.18 -9.37 -11.03
C GLN A 154 -23.82 -10.27 -12.22
N PRO A 155 -22.61 -10.18 -12.82
CA PRO A 155 -22.20 -11.05 -13.91
C PRO A 155 -22.20 -12.55 -13.56
N PHE A 156 -22.18 -12.89 -12.27
CA PHE A 156 -22.26 -14.27 -11.79
C PHE A 156 -23.68 -14.69 -11.40
N GLY A 157 -24.66 -13.78 -11.48
CA GLY A 157 -26.04 -13.96 -11.03
C GLY A 157 -26.24 -13.73 -9.53
N LEU A 158 -25.31 -13.04 -8.86
CA LEU A 158 -25.46 -12.64 -7.46
C LEU A 158 -25.93 -11.18 -7.40
N ARG A 159 -26.40 -10.71 -6.24
CA ARG A 159 -26.62 -9.28 -6.02
C ARG A 159 -25.28 -8.54 -6.09
N ASP A 160 -25.29 -7.29 -6.52
CA ASP A 160 -24.09 -6.47 -6.39
C ASP A 160 -23.89 -6.07 -4.91
N PRO A 161 -22.64 -6.16 -4.41
CA PRO A 161 -22.29 -5.70 -3.07
C PRO A 161 -22.30 -4.17 -2.97
N ASP A 162 -22.62 -3.65 -1.78
CA ASP A 162 -22.45 -2.23 -1.46
C ASP A 162 -20.96 -1.84 -1.41
N ARG A 163 -20.70 -0.53 -1.43
CA ARG A 163 -19.35 0.02 -1.28
C ARG A 163 -18.72 -0.40 0.05
N VAL A 164 -17.41 -0.57 0.05
CA VAL A 164 -16.61 -1.06 1.18
C VAL A 164 -15.76 0.07 1.75
N PRO A 165 -15.74 0.28 3.08
CA PRO A 165 -14.83 1.23 3.70
C PRO A 165 -13.39 0.75 3.54
N CYS A 166 -12.53 1.58 2.94
CA CYS A 166 -11.10 1.35 2.81
C CYS A 166 -10.33 2.49 3.49
N LEU A 167 -9.08 2.24 3.90
CA LEU A 167 -8.18 3.30 4.32
C LEU A 167 -8.08 4.32 3.17
N ASN A 168 -8.20 5.61 3.49
CA ASN A 168 -8.13 6.66 2.48
C ASN A 168 -6.81 6.57 1.69
N ARG A 169 -6.86 6.91 0.41
CA ARG A 169 -5.71 6.80 -0.50
C ARG A 169 -4.47 7.57 -0.03
N PHE A 170 -4.62 8.73 0.59
CA PHE A 170 -3.50 9.56 1.04
C PHE A 170 -2.76 8.91 2.21
N ALA A 171 -3.49 8.40 3.20
CA ALA A 171 -2.91 7.59 4.27
C ALA A 171 -2.29 6.31 3.73
N GLN A 172 -2.89 5.68 2.71
CA GLN A 172 -2.32 4.49 2.09
C GLN A 172 -0.99 4.79 1.38
N ILE A 173 -0.88 5.88 0.62
CA ILE A 173 0.39 6.34 0.04
C ILE A 173 1.40 6.61 1.15
N ALA A 174 1.01 7.37 2.19
CA ALA A 174 1.90 7.72 3.30
C ALA A 174 2.47 6.49 4.03
N GLN A 175 1.62 5.51 4.38
CA GLN A 175 2.04 4.28 5.04
C GLN A 175 2.97 3.43 4.18
N LYS A 176 2.72 3.38 2.86
CA LYS A 176 3.56 2.68 1.88
C LYS A 176 4.89 3.38 1.65
N LEU A 177 4.87 4.70 1.52
CA LEU A 177 6.07 5.51 1.34
C LEU A 177 6.98 5.40 2.57
N HIS A 178 6.41 5.43 3.78
CA HIS A 178 7.16 5.15 5.00
C HIS A 178 7.78 3.75 4.97
N ALA A 179 7.03 2.70 4.61
CA ALA A 179 7.55 1.33 4.58
C ALA A 179 8.63 1.13 3.49
N ALA A 180 8.45 1.70 2.30
CA ALA A 180 9.41 1.63 1.21
C ALA A 180 10.69 2.43 1.48
N SER A 181 10.60 3.49 2.30
CA SER A 181 11.73 4.37 2.64
C SER A 181 12.49 3.97 3.91
N ASP A 182 12.13 2.86 4.56
CA ASP A 182 12.90 2.33 5.69
C ASP A 182 14.35 2.07 5.24
N PRO A 183 15.36 2.67 5.92
CA PRO A 183 16.77 2.60 5.53
C PRO A 183 17.37 1.20 5.64
N SER A 184 16.72 0.24 6.32
CA SER A 184 17.19 -1.12 6.48
C SER A 184 17.62 -1.75 5.13
N PRO A 185 18.83 -2.34 5.03
CA PRO A 185 19.28 -2.99 3.81
C PRO A 185 18.50 -4.27 3.50
N GLN A 186 17.82 -4.85 4.50
CA GLN A 186 16.99 -6.04 4.38
C GLN A 186 15.53 -5.72 3.99
N ASN A 187 15.19 -4.44 3.85
CA ASN A 187 13.85 -4.02 3.49
C ASN A 187 13.49 -4.56 2.09
N MET A 188 12.46 -5.40 1.99
CA MET A 188 11.95 -5.99 0.75
C MET A 188 10.57 -5.43 0.32
N ARG A 189 10.26 -4.19 0.72
CA ARG A 189 9.01 -3.48 0.41
C ARG A 189 8.99 -2.89 -1.00
N TYR A 190 9.74 -3.45 -1.96
CA TYR A 190 9.79 -2.99 -3.35
C TYR A 190 8.40 -2.85 -4.00
N ARG A 191 7.46 -3.75 -3.65
CA ARG A 191 6.07 -3.75 -4.14
C ARG A 191 5.31 -2.45 -3.81
N ASP A 192 5.68 -1.78 -2.72
CA ASP A 192 5.06 -0.53 -2.35
C ASP A 192 5.34 0.60 -3.36
N LEU A 193 6.44 0.53 -4.13
CA LEU A 193 6.70 1.53 -5.19
C LEU A 193 5.64 1.48 -6.29
N VAL A 194 5.28 0.27 -6.74
CA VAL A 194 4.22 0.07 -7.73
C VAL A 194 2.87 0.51 -7.16
N ASP A 195 2.59 0.11 -5.91
CA ASP A 195 1.34 0.46 -5.24
C ASP A 195 1.19 1.98 -5.07
N ILE A 196 2.27 2.71 -4.72
CA ILE A 196 2.29 4.18 -4.65
C ILE A 196 2.09 4.78 -6.03
N PHE A 197 2.78 4.28 -7.06
CA PHE A 197 2.64 4.76 -8.42
C PHE A 197 1.19 4.66 -8.91
N LEU A 198 0.51 3.53 -8.68
CA LEU A 198 -0.90 3.36 -9.05
C LEU A 198 -1.81 4.34 -8.28
N LEU A 199 -1.60 4.50 -6.98
CA LEU A 199 -2.40 5.43 -6.16
C LEU A 199 -2.22 6.88 -6.59
N ASP A 200 -0.99 7.31 -6.91
CA ASP A 200 -0.71 8.69 -7.32
C ASP A 200 -1.13 9.00 -8.75
N SER A 201 -1.00 8.03 -9.66
CA SER A 201 -1.27 8.25 -11.09
C SER A 201 -2.74 8.12 -11.47
N MET A 202 -3.53 7.32 -10.74
CA MET A 202 -4.89 6.96 -11.15
C MET A 202 -6.00 7.59 -10.30
N LEU A 203 -5.66 8.31 -9.22
CA LEU A 203 -6.63 8.92 -8.32
C LEU A 203 -6.51 10.44 -8.33
N GLU A 204 -7.59 11.11 -7.92
CA GLU A 204 -7.64 12.56 -7.86
C GLU A 204 -6.56 13.12 -6.91
N ARG A 205 -5.83 14.12 -7.41
CA ARG A 205 -4.68 14.71 -6.73
C ARG A 205 -5.12 15.73 -5.68
N ASP A 206 -4.54 15.62 -4.50
CA ASP A 206 -4.57 16.63 -3.45
C ASP A 206 -3.22 16.57 -2.71
N ASP A 207 -2.25 17.34 -3.20
CA ASP A 207 -0.88 17.30 -2.68
C ASP A 207 -0.81 17.85 -1.24
N ALA A 208 -1.72 18.76 -0.86
CA ALA A 208 -1.78 19.30 0.50
C ALA A 208 -2.26 18.23 1.50
N LYS A 209 -3.35 17.52 1.18
CA LYS A 209 -3.83 16.41 2.02
C LYS A 209 -2.85 15.25 2.03
N LEU A 210 -2.20 14.94 0.91
CA LEU A 210 -1.17 13.92 0.84
C LEU A 210 0.03 14.26 1.73
N ARG A 211 0.53 15.50 1.65
CA ARG A 211 1.62 15.98 2.50
C ARG A 211 1.30 15.83 3.98
N ALA A 212 0.11 16.26 4.41
CA ALA A 212 -0.31 16.14 5.81
C ALA A 212 -0.32 14.68 6.29
N ASN A 213 -0.85 13.75 5.48
CA ASN A 213 -0.88 12.32 5.82
C ASN A 213 0.54 11.71 5.89
N ILE A 214 1.45 12.14 5.01
CA ILE A 214 2.85 11.71 5.04
C ILE A 214 3.52 12.20 6.32
N GLU A 215 3.46 13.50 6.61
CA GLU A 215 4.07 14.09 7.80
C GLU A 215 3.53 13.43 9.08
N GLU A 216 2.21 13.27 9.19
CA GLU A 216 1.56 12.59 10.33
C GLU A 216 2.03 11.13 10.47
N THR A 217 2.10 10.38 9.36
CA THR A 217 2.52 8.96 9.40
C THR A 217 3.96 8.82 9.88
N PHE A 218 4.88 9.63 9.37
CA PHE A 218 6.29 9.59 9.78
C PHE A 218 6.46 10.07 11.23
N THR A 219 5.76 11.13 11.65
CA THR A 219 5.78 11.58 13.05
C THR A 219 5.23 10.52 14.00
N ARG A 220 4.08 9.91 13.69
CA ARG A 220 3.46 8.88 14.53
C ARG A 220 4.33 7.64 14.67
N ARG A 221 4.97 7.19 13.59
CA ARG A 221 5.81 5.99 13.61
C ARG A 221 7.18 6.23 14.23
N ALA A 222 7.74 7.44 14.07
CA ALA A 222 9.01 7.87 14.66
C ALA A 222 10.20 6.90 14.45
N GLN A 223 10.18 6.09 13.38
CA GLN A 223 11.24 5.11 13.07
C GLN A 223 12.39 5.74 12.29
N HIS A 224 12.04 6.52 11.26
CA HIS A 224 12.98 7.31 10.46
C HIS A 224 12.29 8.59 9.99
N PRO A 225 13.04 9.65 9.69
CA PRO A 225 12.45 10.96 9.45
C PRO A 225 11.89 11.15 8.03
N TRP A 226 11.02 12.15 7.88
CA TRP A 226 10.52 12.65 6.60
C TRP A 226 11.27 13.94 6.18
N PRO A 227 11.62 14.11 4.89
CA PRO A 227 11.58 13.13 3.81
C PRO A 227 12.71 12.12 3.87
N SER A 228 12.41 10.85 3.63
CA SER A 228 13.41 9.79 3.52
C SER A 228 13.63 9.43 2.04
N PRO A 229 14.88 9.47 1.53
CA PRO A 229 15.17 9.10 0.16
C PRO A 229 14.76 7.66 -0.16
N ILE A 230 14.08 7.45 -1.29
CA ILE A 230 13.85 6.12 -1.83
C ILE A 230 15.09 5.71 -2.62
N THR A 231 15.79 4.69 -2.13
CA THR A 231 16.96 4.11 -2.79
C THR A 231 16.63 2.72 -3.32
N MET A 232 17.12 2.40 -4.53
CA MET A 232 16.93 1.08 -5.11
C MET A 232 17.87 0.08 -4.40
N LYS A 233 17.31 -0.69 -3.46
CA LYS A 233 18.08 -1.62 -2.63
C LYS A 233 18.51 -2.87 -3.43
N PRO A 234 19.59 -3.56 -3.01
CA PRO A 234 19.96 -4.85 -3.58
C PRO A 234 18.77 -5.82 -3.58
N GLY A 235 18.55 -6.52 -4.70
CA GLY A 235 17.46 -7.49 -4.85
C GLY A 235 16.09 -6.91 -5.21
N TRP A 236 15.93 -5.58 -5.35
CA TRP A 236 14.64 -4.97 -5.73
C TRP A 236 14.38 -4.99 -7.23
N ARG A 237 15.42 -4.74 -8.05
CA ARG A 237 15.27 -4.53 -9.50
C ARG A 237 14.59 -5.70 -10.20
N GLU A 238 15.13 -6.90 -10.01
CA GLU A 238 14.64 -8.10 -10.69
C GLU A 238 13.15 -8.43 -10.39
N PRO A 239 12.69 -8.49 -9.13
CA PRO A 239 11.27 -8.73 -8.85
C PRO A 239 10.38 -7.54 -9.25
N LEU A 240 10.88 -6.30 -9.24
CA LEU A 240 10.13 -5.15 -9.77
C LEU A 240 9.92 -5.27 -11.28
N THR A 241 10.95 -5.60 -12.06
CA THR A 241 10.83 -5.79 -13.51
C THR A 241 9.78 -6.84 -13.84
N ARG A 242 9.81 -7.99 -13.15
CA ARG A 242 8.77 -9.02 -13.30
C ARG A 242 7.38 -8.50 -12.96
N MET A 243 7.24 -7.81 -11.83
CA MET A 243 5.95 -7.28 -11.39
C MET A 243 5.35 -6.28 -12.39
N LEU A 244 6.16 -5.37 -12.93
CA LEU A 244 5.71 -4.42 -13.94
C LEU A 244 5.24 -5.14 -15.21
N SER A 245 5.99 -6.14 -15.67
CA SER A 245 5.62 -6.99 -16.81
C SER A 245 4.33 -7.78 -16.55
N ASP A 246 4.20 -8.45 -15.41
CA ASP A 246 3.03 -9.26 -15.05
C ASP A 246 1.75 -8.42 -14.94
N MET A 247 1.90 -7.16 -14.56
CA MET A 247 0.80 -6.19 -14.47
C MET A 247 0.50 -5.49 -15.80
N GLY A 248 1.31 -5.74 -16.85
CA GLY A 248 1.19 -5.06 -18.15
C GLY A 248 1.46 -3.57 -18.07
N LEU A 249 2.29 -3.12 -17.13
CA LEU A 249 2.66 -1.73 -16.96
C LEU A 249 3.83 -1.39 -17.90
N GLU A 250 3.60 -0.46 -18.83
CA GLU A 250 4.60 0.01 -19.79
C GLU A 250 5.58 1.02 -19.16
N LEU A 251 6.33 0.57 -18.16
CA LEU A 251 7.38 1.38 -17.52
C LEU A 251 8.58 0.53 -17.09
N THR A 252 9.77 1.12 -17.14
CA THR A 252 10.98 0.52 -16.60
C THR A 252 11.07 0.74 -15.09
N VAL A 253 11.91 -0.05 -14.40
CA VAL A 253 12.16 0.14 -12.96
C VAL A 253 12.74 1.53 -12.66
N ASP A 254 13.56 2.06 -13.55
CA ASP A 254 14.14 3.40 -13.37
C ASP A 254 13.05 4.48 -13.57
N GLN A 255 12.15 4.32 -14.55
CA GLN A 255 10.98 5.20 -14.70
C GLN A 255 10.05 5.13 -13.47
N LEU A 256 9.82 3.94 -12.90
CA LEU A 256 9.07 3.80 -11.65
C LEU A 256 9.73 4.62 -10.53
N HIS A 257 11.03 4.45 -10.36
CA HIS A 257 11.80 5.14 -9.33
C HIS A 257 11.76 6.66 -9.54
N GLU A 258 11.92 7.13 -10.78
CA GLU A 258 11.79 8.54 -11.15
C GLU A 258 10.40 9.10 -10.80
N ASN A 259 9.31 8.36 -11.03
CA ASN A 259 7.96 8.78 -10.65
C ASN A 259 7.83 8.93 -9.13
N ILE A 260 8.42 8.02 -8.34
CA ILE A 260 8.39 8.11 -6.87
C ILE A 260 9.24 9.28 -6.37
N VAL A 261 10.40 9.54 -6.99
CA VAL A 261 11.22 10.72 -6.66
C VAL A 261 10.48 12.00 -7.04
N GLY A 262 9.82 12.04 -8.20
CA GLY A 262 8.99 13.15 -8.65
C GLY A 262 7.80 13.42 -7.72
N LEU A 263 7.16 12.38 -7.20
CA LEU A 263 6.16 12.49 -6.13
C LEU A 263 6.75 13.19 -4.89
N ILE A 264 7.89 12.73 -4.39
CA ILE A 264 8.52 13.30 -3.19
C ILE A 264 8.88 14.77 -3.42
N ALA A 265 9.48 15.10 -4.57
CA ALA A 265 9.81 16.47 -4.92
C ALA A 265 8.58 17.37 -4.99
N ARG A 266 7.51 16.90 -5.64
CA ARG A 266 6.23 17.61 -5.73
C ARG A 266 5.65 17.92 -4.36
N ILE A 267 5.66 16.95 -3.45
CA ILE A 267 5.18 17.13 -2.07
C ILE A 267 6.06 18.11 -1.27
N LEU A 268 7.35 18.21 -1.60
CA LEU A 268 8.28 19.15 -1.00
C LEU A 268 8.27 20.54 -1.67
N GLY A 269 7.52 20.73 -2.76
CA GLY A 269 7.52 21.97 -3.55
C GLY A 269 8.83 22.21 -4.32
N ILE A 270 9.55 21.14 -4.67
CA ILE A 270 10.79 21.19 -5.44
C ILE A 270 10.47 21.05 -6.93
N GLU A 271 10.95 21.99 -7.74
CA GLU A 271 10.86 21.90 -9.20
C GLU A 271 11.99 21.02 -9.75
N MET A 272 11.62 20.02 -10.55
CA MET A 272 12.54 19.08 -11.19
C MET A 272 12.47 19.21 -12.71
N ALA A 273 13.62 19.41 -13.35
CA ALA A 273 13.75 19.42 -14.79
C ALA A 273 13.88 18.00 -15.34
N THR A 274 13.19 17.69 -16.44
CA THR A 274 13.08 16.32 -16.97
C THR A 274 14.38 15.76 -17.56
N ASN A 275 15.31 16.64 -17.94
CA ASN A 275 16.62 16.30 -18.49
C ASN A 275 17.69 16.02 -17.41
N PHE A 276 17.31 16.00 -16.13
CA PHE A 276 18.19 15.67 -15.01
C PHE A 276 17.72 14.41 -14.29
N GLU A 277 18.68 13.65 -13.75
CA GLU A 277 18.46 12.68 -12.69
C GLU A 277 18.70 13.35 -11.34
N TYR A 278 17.96 12.92 -10.31
CA TYR A 278 17.97 13.54 -8.99
C TYR A 278 18.24 12.53 -7.89
N VAL A 279 19.04 12.93 -6.92
CA VAL A 279 19.31 12.15 -5.70
C VAL A 279 19.01 13.00 -4.48
N PHE A 280 18.11 12.49 -3.64
CA PHE A 280 17.77 13.09 -2.36
C PHE A 280 18.68 12.49 -1.29
N MET A 281 19.30 13.34 -0.48
CA MET A 281 20.23 12.91 0.56
C MET A 281 20.01 13.72 1.84
N VAL A 282 19.93 13.02 2.97
CA VAL A 282 19.85 13.65 4.29
C VAL A 282 21.26 13.78 4.86
N LEU A 283 21.71 15.03 5.04
CA LEU A 283 23.00 15.36 5.64
C LEU A 283 22.79 15.79 7.09
N GLU A 284 23.54 15.21 8.03
CA GLU A 284 23.46 15.58 9.44
C GLU A 284 24.44 16.72 9.75
N GLY A 285 23.99 17.76 10.44
CA GLY A 285 24.85 18.80 10.99
C GLY A 285 25.57 18.36 12.26
N ASN A 286 26.72 18.96 12.54
CA ASN A 286 27.45 18.85 13.78
C ASN A 286 26.61 19.52 14.89
N PRO A 287 26.26 18.80 15.97
CA PRO A 287 25.39 19.32 17.03
C PRO A 287 25.97 20.55 17.74
N GLN A 288 27.27 20.82 17.61
CA GLN A 288 27.92 22.01 18.19
C GLN A 288 27.76 23.28 17.35
N VAL A 289 27.18 23.18 16.15
CA VAL A 289 27.01 24.32 15.23
C VAL A 289 25.52 24.47 14.87
N PRO A 290 24.80 25.44 15.46
CA PRO A 290 23.34 25.54 15.31
C PRO A 290 22.86 25.96 13.91
N ASN A 291 23.75 26.48 13.04
CA ASN A 291 23.45 26.83 11.65
C ASN A 291 24.35 26.04 10.71
N VAL A 292 23.76 25.17 9.89
CA VAL A 292 24.54 24.23 9.07
C VAL A 292 25.03 24.92 7.78
N THR A 293 26.31 25.28 7.76
CA THR A 293 27.08 25.54 6.52
C THR A 293 27.82 24.27 6.11
N SER A 294 28.46 24.23 4.93
CA SER A 294 29.20 23.04 4.46
C SER A 294 30.23 22.50 5.49
N PHE A 295 30.89 23.39 6.23
CA PHE A 295 31.86 23.05 7.28
C PHE A 295 31.23 22.51 8.57
N ALA A 296 29.92 22.66 8.73
CA ALA A 296 29.17 22.20 9.88
C ALA A 296 28.49 20.84 9.63
N VAL A 297 28.61 20.23 8.45
CA VAL A 297 28.06 18.88 8.19
C VAL A 297 28.95 17.84 8.87
N LYS A 298 28.34 16.89 9.56
CA LYS A 298 28.99 15.75 10.18
C LYS A 298 29.70 14.93 9.11
N ASN A 299 31.00 14.69 9.30
CA ASN A 299 31.80 13.90 8.36
C ASN A 299 31.54 12.39 8.56
N ASP A 300 30.35 11.95 8.17
CA ASP A 300 29.92 10.55 8.15
C ASP A 300 29.91 9.99 6.72
N ASP A 301 29.46 8.74 6.56
CA ASP A 301 29.42 8.11 5.25
C ASP A 301 28.44 8.78 4.27
N ARG A 302 27.41 9.47 4.77
CA ARG A 302 26.50 10.26 3.91
C ARG A 302 27.22 11.48 3.36
N TYR A 303 27.96 12.21 4.21
CA TYR A 303 28.78 13.33 3.75
C TYR A 303 29.89 12.89 2.79
N LYS A 304 30.56 11.77 3.03
CA LYS A 304 31.54 11.21 2.08
C LYS A 304 30.89 10.87 0.74
N ASN A 305 29.69 10.28 0.75
CA ASN A 305 28.94 10.01 -0.49
C ASN A 305 28.56 11.31 -1.21
N PHE A 306 28.10 12.34 -0.49
CA PHE A 306 27.84 13.66 -1.06
C PHE A 306 29.07 14.24 -1.75
N VAL A 307 30.24 14.22 -1.09
CA VAL A 307 31.50 14.72 -1.66
C VAL A 307 31.90 13.91 -2.89
N ARG A 308 31.80 12.59 -2.84
CA ARG A 308 32.09 11.71 -3.99
C ARG A 308 31.19 12.05 -5.19
N MET A 309 29.89 12.17 -4.97
CA MET A 309 28.93 12.47 -6.03
C MET A 309 29.20 13.83 -6.67
N THR A 310 29.44 14.86 -5.85
CA THR A 310 29.64 16.24 -6.32
C THR A 310 31.02 16.50 -6.93
N SER A 311 32.04 15.73 -6.52
CA SER A 311 33.42 15.95 -6.97
C SER A 311 33.85 15.00 -8.09
N GLN A 312 33.25 13.80 -8.18
CA GLN A 312 33.71 12.73 -9.07
C GLN A 312 32.63 12.21 -10.02
N GLU A 313 31.36 12.25 -9.62
CA GLU A 313 30.27 11.65 -10.40
C GLU A 313 29.48 12.69 -11.21
N GLY A 314 29.87 13.97 -11.19
CA GLY A 314 29.26 15.02 -12.02
C GLY A 314 27.93 15.55 -11.50
N TYR A 315 27.55 15.23 -10.26
CA TYR A 315 26.36 15.81 -9.63
C TYR A 315 26.63 17.24 -9.16
N ARG A 316 25.62 18.10 -9.22
CA ARG A 316 25.62 19.43 -8.58
C ARG A 316 24.53 19.53 -7.52
N LEU A 317 24.73 20.39 -6.54
CA LEU A 317 23.72 20.70 -5.53
C LEU A 317 22.65 21.62 -6.15
N ALA A 318 21.44 21.10 -6.31
CA ALA A 318 20.29 21.85 -6.84
C ALA A 318 19.54 22.58 -5.72
N TYR A 319 19.27 21.87 -4.62
CA TYR A 319 18.59 22.43 -3.44
C TYR A 319 19.29 22.00 -2.17
N LEU A 320 19.34 22.92 -1.20
CA LEU A 320 19.72 22.62 0.17
C LEU A 320 18.64 23.18 1.08
N LEU A 321 17.79 22.29 1.59
CA LEU A 321 16.64 22.66 2.40
C LEU A 321 16.90 22.28 3.85
N ARG A 322 16.38 23.09 4.78
CA ARG A 322 16.29 22.66 6.19
C ARG A 322 15.49 21.37 6.23
N TYR A 323 16.01 20.36 6.92
CA TYR A 323 15.30 19.10 7.02
C TYR A 323 14.02 19.32 7.85
N PRO A 324 12.83 19.07 7.28
CA PRO A 324 11.54 19.45 7.91
C PRO A 324 11.15 18.57 9.10
N SER A 325 12.04 17.68 9.55
CA SER A 325 11.80 16.81 10.70
C SER A 325 11.77 17.59 12.01
N THR A 326 10.72 17.38 12.80
CA THR A 326 10.60 17.92 14.17
C THR A 326 11.52 17.22 15.17
N THR A 327 12.01 16.02 14.85
CA THR A 327 12.91 15.24 15.70
C THR A 327 14.38 15.37 15.31
N VAL A 328 14.67 15.70 14.04
CA VAL A 328 16.03 15.85 13.52
C VAL A 328 16.26 17.28 13.05
N THR A 329 16.53 18.17 14.02
CA THR A 329 16.61 19.63 13.79
C THR A 329 17.95 20.10 13.22
N THR A 330 18.98 19.27 13.29
CA THR A 330 20.34 19.56 12.78
C THR A 330 20.59 19.04 11.37
N ALA A 331 19.62 18.37 10.74
CA ALA A 331 19.81 17.84 9.39
C ALA A 331 19.43 18.84 8.29
N MET A 332 19.98 18.62 7.09
CA MET A 332 19.58 19.27 5.85
C MET A 332 19.24 18.21 4.80
N LEU A 333 18.25 18.51 3.97
CA LEU A 333 17.99 17.77 2.74
C LEU A 333 18.80 18.39 1.61
N ALA A 334 19.82 17.67 1.15
CA ALA A 334 20.52 17.97 -0.08
C ALA A 334 19.82 17.27 -1.25
N VAL A 335 19.48 18.02 -2.29
CA VAL A 335 18.96 17.51 -3.55
C VAL A 335 20.05 17.72 -4.58
N LEU A 336 20.64 16.62 -5.03
CA LEU A 336 21.66 16.60 -6.05
C LEU A 336 21.01 16.33 -7.40
N GLU A 337 21.54 16.93 -8.46
CA GLU A 337 21.11 16.66 -9.82
C GLU A 337 22.30 16.49 -10.76
N ARG A 338 22.12 15.68 -11.81
CA ARG A 338 23.07 15.51 -12.91
C ARG A 338 22.30 15.39 -14.24
N PRO A 339 22.80 15.92 -15.37
CA PRO A 339 22.16 15.70 -16.65
C PRO A 339 22.01 14.20 -16.93
N LYS A 340 20.84 13.77 -17.42
CA LYS A 340 20.66 12.40 -17.90
C LYS A 340 21.59 12.16 -19.09
N PRO A 341 22.17 10.96 -19.24
CA PRO A 341 22.90 10.62 -20.45
C PRO A 341 21.97 10.77 -21.66
N GLU A 342 22.48 11.35 -22.76
CA GLU A 342 21.71 11.44 -23.99
C GLU A 342 21.25 10.03 -24.44
N PRO A 343 20.00 9.86 -24.87
CA PRO A 343 19.55 8.59 -25.39
C PRO A 343 20.37 8.25 -26.64
N THR A 344 21.18 7.19 -26.55
CA THR A 344 21.93 6.61 -27.67
C THR A 344 21.02 5.94 -28.69
#